data_AF-A0A0B7HF41-F1
#
_entry.id   AF-A0A0B7HF41-F1
#
_cell.length_a   1.000
_cell.length_b   1.000
_cell.length_c   1.000
_cell.angle_alpha   90.00
_cell.angle_beta   90.00
_cell.angle_gamma   90.00
#
_symmetry.space_group_name_H-M   'P 1'
#
loop_
_entity.id
_entity.type
_entity.pdbx_description
1 polymer ?
#
loop_
_entity_poly.entity_id
_entity_poly.type
_entity_poly.pdbx_seq_one_letter_code
_entity_poly.pdbx_strand_id
1 'polypeptide(L)'
;MKKIALYWQIIIGMILGVLLALLMLQFSWGKDWVLDYIKPFGVMFLNALKLIAVPLILASLIKGISDLKDIAKFSKIGIRAISIYMITTIMAVTLGLLVANTVKPGEALTAETRQELVQNYKQQADSNISKAQQQKEARPLDALQNIIPDNIVKSASNNINMLQIIFCAIFFGIAMIFSSRRKGTSSQSLFLIV
;
A
#
# COMPACT_ATOMS: atom_id res chain seq x y z
N MET A 1 -6.49 -1.28 37.34
CA MET A 1 -7.18 -1.59 36.06
C MET A 1 -6.13 -2.10 35.07
N LYS A 2 -6.24 -3.34 34.57
CA LYS A 2 -5.28 -3.88 33.59
C LYS A 2 -5.41 -3.11 32.28
N LYS A 3 -4.31 -2.53 31.77
CA LYS A 3 -4.30 -1.86 30.46
C LYS A 3 -4.57 -2.90 29.37
N ILE A 4 -5.63 -2.68 28.59
CA ILE A 4 -5.98 -3.54 27.46
C ILE A 4 -4.92 -3.35 26.37
N ALA A 5 -4.55 -4.43 25.68
CA ALA A 5 -3.58 -4.38 24.59
C ALA A 5 -4.10 -3.62 23.37
N LEU A 6 -3.19 -2.99 22.62
CA LEU A 6 -3.53 -2.05 21.54
C LEU A 6 -4.28 -2.70 20.38
N TYR A 7 -3.91 -3.94 20.01
CA TYR A 7 -4.64 -4.70 18.99
C TYR A 7 -6.10 -4.95 19.42
N TRP A 8 -6.36 -5.14 20.71
CA TRP A 8 -7.71 -5.33 21.22
C TRP A 8 -8.53 -4.04 21.13
N GLN A 9 -7.89 -2.91 21.42
CA GLN A 9 -8.52 -1.59 21.28
C GLN A 9 -8.91 -1.31 19.83
N ILE A 10 -8.07 -1.68 18.86
CA ILE A 10 -8.37 -1.53 17.42
C ILE A 10 -9.59 -2.37 17.04
N ILE A 11 -9.62 -3.65 17.44
CA ILE A 11 -10.74 -4.53 17.07
C ILE A 11 -12.05 -4.05 17.72
N ILE A 12 -12.01 -3.64 19.00
CA ILE A 12 -13.17 -3.05 19.68
C ILE A 12 -13.63 -1.79 18.96
N GLY A 13 -12.71 -0.89 18.59
CA GLY A 13 -13.03 0.32 17.84
C GLY A 13 -13.66 0.05 16.47
N MET A 14 -13.16 -0.96 15.75
CA MET A 14 -13.73 -1.38 14.47
C MET A 14 -15.16 -1.92 14.63
N ILE A 15 -15.40 -2.79 15.63
CA ILE A 15 -16.72 -3.34 15.91
C ILE A 15 -17.68 -2.22 16.31
N LEU A 16 -17.28 -1.34 17.23
CA LEU A 16 -18.11 -0.20 17.66
C LEU A 16 -18.41 0.75 16.50
N GLY A 17 -17.44 1.00 15.62
CA GLY A 17 -17.64 1.83 14.43
C GLY A 17 -18.68 1.25 13.47
N VAL A 18 -18.65 -0.07 13.23
CA VAL A 18 -19.66 -0.76 12.43
C VAL A 18 -21.04 -0.72 13.10
N LEU A 19 -21.12 -1.01 14.40
CA LEU A 19 -22.38 -0.97 15.15
C LEU A 19 -23.00 0.44 15.16
N LEU A 20 -22.17 1.47 15.36
CA LEU A 20 -22.62 2.86 15.31
C LEU A 20 -23.11 3.24 13.92
N ALA A 21 -22.42 2.83 12.85
CA ALA A 21 -22.86 3.08 11.49
C ALA A 21 -24.22 2.42 11.20
N LEU A 22 -24.41 1.16 11.60
CA LEU A 22 -25.68 0.44 11.42
C LEU A 22 -26.82 1.08 12.22
N LEU A 23 -26.56 1.55 13.44
CA LEU A 23 -27.54 2.24 14.26
C LEU A 23 -27.93 3.59 13.65
N MET A 24 -26.96 4.33 13.12
CA MET A 24 -27.21 5.63 12.47
C MET A 24 -27.99 5.52 11.16
N LEU A 25 -27.92 4.38 10.45
CA LEU A 25 -28.75 4.13 9.26
C LEU A 25 -30.26 4.05 9.57
N GLN A 26 -30.65 3.82 10.82
CA GLN A 26 -32.06 3.84 11.24
C GLN A 26 -32.63 5.27 11.30
N PHE A 27 -31.77 6.29 11.33
CA PHE A 27 -32.16 7.69 11.37
C PHE A 27 -31.94 8.35 10.01
N SER A 28 -32.93 9.10 9.52
CA SER A 28 -32.84 9.79 8.22
C SER A 28 -31.68 10.78 8.12
N TRP A 29 -31.28 11.40 9.24
CA TRP A 29 -30.15 12.34 9.34
C TRP A 29 -28.82 11.65 9.73
N GLY A 30 -28.86 10.37 10.12
CA GLY A 30 -27.70 9.69 10.68
C GLY A 30 -26.58 9.48 9.66
N LYS A 31 -26.91 9.28 8.38
CA LYS A 31 -25.93 9.16 7.30
C LYS A 31 -25.08 10.43 7.16
N ASP A 32 -25.73 11.58 7.05
CA ASP A 32 -25.03 12.86 6.85
C ASP A 32 -24.19 13.22 8.09
N TRP A 33 -24.72 12.96 9.29
CA TRP A 33 -23.98 13.18 10.53
C TRP A 33 -22.69 12.33 10.62
N VAL A 34 -22.74 11.05 10.24
CA VAL A 34 -21.55 10.19 10.20
C VAL A 34 -20.54 10.70 9.17
N LEU A 35 -21.01 11.16 8.00
CA LEU A 35 -20.15 11.69 6.95
C LEU A 35 -19.49 13.01 7.32
N ASP A 36 -20.17 13.88 8.05
CA ASP A 36 -19.66 15.20 8.40
C ASP A 36 -18.81 15.20 9.67
N TYR A 37 -19.15 14.35 10.65
CA TYR A 37 -18.50 14.40 11.97
C TYR A 37 -17.58 13.21 12.24
N ILE A 38 -17.85 12.02 11.71
CA ILE A 38 -17.01 10.84 12.00
C ILE A 38 -15.96 10.62 10.90
N LYS A 39 -16.38 10.68 9.63
CA LYS A 39 -15.47 10.44 8.49
C LYS A 39 -14.24 11.35 8.49
N PRO A 40 -14.28 12.65 8.85
CA PRO A 40 -13.08 13.48 8.84
C PRO A 40 -11.98 12.97 9.78
N PHE A 41 -12.32 12.41 10.94
CA PHE A 41 -11.32 11.80 11.84
C PHE A 41 -10.64 10.60 11.19
N GLY A 42 -11.39 9.77 10.47
CA GLY A 42 -10.84 8.68 9.66
C GLY A 42 -9.91 9.19 8.56
N VAL A 43 -10.28 10.28 7.89
CA VAL A 43 -9.44 10.92 6.86
C VAL A 43 -8.15 11.49 7.46
N MET A 44 -8.23 12.19 8.61
CA MET A 44 -7.05 12.70 9.32
C MET A 44 -6.11 11.57 9.73
N PHE A 45 -6.65 10.46 10.26
CA PHE A 45 -5.87 9.28 10.60
C PHE A 45 -5.17 8.67 9.37
N LEU A 46 -5.89 8.49 8.27
CA LEU A 46 -5.30 8.00 7.02
C LEU A 46 -4.23 8.94 6.46
N ASN A 47 -4.43 10.26 6.56
CA ASN A 47 -3.44 11.24 6.14
C ASN A 47 -2.18 11.18 7.01
N ALA A 48 -2.31 11.01 8.32
CA ALA A 48 -1.19 10.81 9.23
C ALA A 48 -0.39 9.54 8.87
N LEU A 49 -1.07 8.42 8.61
CA LEU A 49 -0.42 7.17 8.18
C LEU A 49 0.32 7.33 6.83
N LYS A 50 -0.28 8.05 5.88
CA LYS A 50 0.36 8.32 4.58
C LYS A 50 1.57 9.23 4.71
N LEU A 51 1.52 10.22 5.60
CA LEU A 51 2.61 11.17 5.82
C LEU A 51 3.87 10.46 6.35
N ILE A 52 3.71 9.51 7.28
CA ILE A 52 4.84 8.79 7.88
C ILE A 52 5.43 7.72 6.94
N ALA A 53 4.68 7.26 5.95
CA ALA A 53 5.08 6.13 5.12
C ALA A 53 6.34 6.41 4.29
N VAL A 54 6.39 7.54 3.57
CA VAL A 54 7.50 7.86 2.67
C VAL A 54 8.83 8.05 3.43
N PRO A 55 8.91 8.87 4.51
CA PRO A 55 10.14 9.01 5.28
C PRO A 55 10.60 7.69 5.91
N LEU A 56 9.66 6.92 6.47
CA LEU A 56 9.97 5.65 7.13
C LEU A 56 10.56 4.63 6.14
N ILE A 57 9.97 4.50 4.95
CA ILE A 57 10.46 3.58 3.91
C ILE A 57 11.86 3.99 3.45
N LEU A 58 12.08 5.28 3.17
CA LEU A 58 13.39 5.78 2.74
C LEU A 58 14.46 5.50 3.80
N ALA A 59 14.23 5.93 5.05
CA ALA A 59 15.18 5.76 6.13
C ALA A 59 15.43 4.27 6.43
N SER A 60 14.37 3.46 6.54
CA SER A 60 14.47 2.04 6.87
C SER A 60 15.19 1.24 5.79
N LEU A 61 14.91 1.50 4.50
CA LEU A 61 15.57 0.77 3.41
C LEU A 61 17.02 1.20 3.25
N ILE A 62 17.31 2.51 3.28
CA ILE A 62 18.68 3.02 3.18
C ILE A 62 19.54 2.43 4.31
N LYS A 63 19.06 2.52 5.57
CA LYS A 63 19.74 1.98 6.75
C LYS A 63 19.92 0.46 6.63
N GLY A 64 18.83 -0.27 6.41
CA GLY A 64 18.83 -1.73 6.33
C GLY A 64 19.71 -2.30 5.22
N ILE A 65 19.81 -1.60 4.08
CA ILE A 65 20.71 -1.98 2.99
C ILE A 65 22.14 -1.60 3.33
N SER A 66 22.39 -0.39 3.85
CA SER A 66 23.74 0.08 4.18
C SER A 66 24.46 -0.76 5.24
N ASP A 67 23.71 -1.44 6.11
CA ASP A 67 24.24 -2.38 7.10
C ASP A 67 24.75 -3.68 6.46
N LEU A 68 24.33 -3.98 5.22
CA LEU A 68 24.82 -5.12 4.47
C LEU A 68 26.21 -4.82 3.92
N LYS A 69 27.24 -5.39 4.56
CA LYS A 69 28.64 -5.27 4.10
C LYS A 69 28.89 -5.82 2.68
N ASP A 70 28.01 -6.69 2.18
CA ASP A 70 28.13 -7.36 0.89
C ASP A 70 26.84 -7.28 0.07
N ILE A 71 26.94 -6.62 -1.08
CA ILE A 71 25.85 -6.39 -2.03
C ILE A 71 25.34 -7.70 -2.64
N ALA A 72 26.20 -8.72 -2.80
CA ALA A 72 25.78 -10.02 -3.34
C ALA A 72 24.81 -10.75 -2.39
N LYS A 73 24.83 -10.44 -1.09
CA LYS A 73 23.84 -10.96 -0.14
C LYS A 73 22.49 -10.28 -0.33
N PHE A 74 22.49 -8.96 -0.55
CA PHE A 74 21.25 -8.20 -0.82
C PHE A 74 20.54 -8.72 -2.07
N SER A 75 21.23 -8.89 -3.19
CA SER A 75 20.61 -9.36 -4.43
C SER A 75 20.02 -10.77 -4.30
N LYS A 76 20.67 -11.67 -3.56
CA LYS A 76 20.13 -13.02 -3.26
C LYS A 76 18.87 -12.98 -2.40
N ILE A 77 18.83 -12.11 -1.39
CA ILE A 77 17.64 -11.93 -0.54
C ILE A 77 16.50 -11.35 -1.37
N GLY A 78 16.77 -10.32 -2.17
CA GLY A 78 15.79 -9.69 -3.05
C GLY A 78 15.17 -10.66 -4.06
N ILE A 79 15.99 -11.44 -4.77
CA ILE A 79 15.49 -12.44 -5.72
C ILE A 79 14.63 -13.49 -5.02
N ARG A 80 15.07 -14.03 -3.88
CA ARG A 80 14.27 -14.99 -3.09
C ARG A 80 12.92 -14.39 -2.67
N ALA A 81 12.92 -13.15 -2.18
CA ALA A 81 11.71 -12.46 -1.78
C ALA A 81 10.75 -12.27 -2.97
N ILE A 82 11.25 -11.80 -4.13
CA ILE A 82 10.46 -11.63 -5.34
C ILE A 82 9.86 -12.97 -5.79
N SER A 83 10.64 -14.06 -5.81
CA SER A 83 10.12 -15.38 -6.18
C SER A 83 9.02 -15.86 -5.23
N ILE A 84 9.22 -15.71 -3.91
CA ILE A 84 8.21 -16.09 -2.91
C ILE A 84 6.93 -15.26 -3.09
N TYR A 85 7.06 -13.95 -3.26
CA TYR A 85 5.89 -13.07 -3.45
C TYR A 85 5.17 -13.35 -4.77
N MET A 86 5.89 -13.66 -5.84
CA MET A 86 5.29 -14.01 -7.12
C MET A 86 4.48 -15.31 -7.02
N ILE A 87 5.07 -16.37 -6.44
CA ILE A 87 4.39 -17.66 -6.26
C ILE A 87 3.15 -17.49 -5.38
N THR A 88 3.29 -16.83 -4.22
CA THR A 88 2.18 -16.64 -3.28
C THR A 88 1.08 -15.76 -3.86
N THR A 89 1.42 -14.73 -4.66
CA THR A 89 0.43 -13.88 -5.34
C THR A 89 -0.33 -14.66 -6.40
N ILE A 90 0.37 -15.44 -7.23
CA ILE A 90 -0.28 -16.29 -8.26
C ILE A 90 -1.22 -17.29 -7.59
N MET A 91 -0.79 -17.94 -6.50
CA MET A 91 -1.66 -18.84 -5.74
C MET A 91 -2.88 -18.12 -5.16
N ALA A 92 -2.69 -16.94 -4.56
CA ALA A 92 -3.79 -16.16 -3.98
C ALA A 92 -4.80 -15.69 -5.03
N VAL A 93 -4.34 -15.18 -6.18
CA VAL A 93 -5.21 -14.77 -7.30
C VAL A 93 -5.95 -15.96 -7.86
N THR A 94 -5.28 -17.10 -8.06
CA THR A 94 -5.92 -18.33 -8.57
C THR A 94 -7.02 -18.82 -7.63
N LEU A 95 -6.74 -18.87 -6.32
CA LEU A 95 -7.73 -19.24 -5.32
C LEU A 95 -8.90 -18.24 -5.26
N GLY A 96 -8.61 -16.93 -5.28
CA GLY A 96 -9.62 -15.88 -5.28
C GLY A 96 -10.55 -15.97 -6.50
N LEU A 97 -9.98 -16.20 -7.69
CA LEU A 97 -10.76 -16.41 -8.92
C LEU A 97 -11.56 -17.70 -8.86
N LEU A 98 -11.00 -18.79 -8.33
CA LEU A 98 -11.71 -20.06 -8.20
C LEU A 98 -12.95 -19.89 -7.30
N VAL A 99 -12.79 -19.30 -6.12
CA VAL A 99 -13.91 -19.04 -5.19
C VAL A 99 -14.92 -18.08 -5.80
N ALA A 100 -14.48 -16.99 -6.44
CA ALA A 100 -15.38 -16.02 -7.05
C ALA A 100 -16.22 -16.63 -8.19
N ASN A 101 -15.61 -17.48 -9.02
CA ASN A 101 -16.31 -18.13 -10.14
C ASN A 101 -17.23 -19.28 -9.70
N THR A 102 -16.96 -19.94 -8.57
CA THR A 102 -17.83 -20.99 -8.04
C THR A 102 -18.99 -20.44 -7.22
N VAL A 103 -18.73 -19.49 -6.33
CA VAL A 103 -19.74 -18.92 -5.42
C VAL A 103 -20.64 -17.91 -6.15
N LYS A 104 -20.13 -17.24 -7.19
CA LYS A 104 -20.85 -16.24 -7.99
C LYS A 104 -21.69 -15.26 -7.14
N PRO A 105 -21.06 -14.51 -6.21
CA PRO A 105 -21.80 -13.71 -5.23
C PRO A 105 -22.71 -12.63 -5.85
N GLY A 106 -22.49 -12.24 -7.11
CA GLY A 106 -23.33 -11.27 -7.81
C GLY A 106 -24.74 -11.76 -8.18
N GLU A 107 -24.99 -13.07 -8.20
CA GLU A 107 -26.32 -13.65 -8.45
C GLU A 107 -27.25 -13.52 -7.24
N ALA A 108 -26.69 -13.42 -6.02
CA ALA A 108 -27.45 -13.25 -4.78
C ALA A 108 -28.04 -11.83 -4.59
N LEU A 109 -27.71 -10.88 -5.46
CA LEU A 109 -28.19 -9.50 -5.41
C LEU A 109 -29.49 -9.32 -6.20
N THR A 110 -30.44 -8.54 -5.67
CA THR A 110 -31.66 -8.15 -6.39
C THR A 110 -31.33 -7.26 -7.58
N ALA A 111 -32.23 -7.20 -8.57
CA ALA A 111 -32.03 -6.38 -9.77
C ALA A 111 -31.89 -4.88 -9.45
N GLU A 112 -32.65 -4.40 -8.45
CA GLU A 112 -32.62 -3.01 -7.97
C GLU A 112 -31.29 -2.66 -7.34
N THR A 113 -30.80 -3.48 -6.39
CA THR A 113 -29.49 -3.28 -5.75
C THR A 113 -28.35 -3.39 -6.78
N ARG A 114 -28.49 -4.25 -7.79
CA ARG A 114 -27.49 -4.37 -8.86
C ARG A 114 -27.42 -3.08 -9.70
N GLN A 115 -28.56 -2.48 -10.05
CA GLN A 115 -28.59 -1.22 -10.78
C GLN A 115 -28.02 -0.07 -9.96
N GLU A 116 -28.37 0.01 -8.67
CA GLU A 116 -27.84 1.02 -7.76
C GLU A 116 -26.31 0.90 -7.61
N LEU A 117 -25.78 -0.32 -7.43
CA LEU A 117 -24.33 -0.56 -7.36
C LEU A 117 -23.63 -0.19 -8.66
N VAL A 118 -24.21 -0.55 -9.81
CA VAL A 118 -23.65 -0.18 -11.11
C VAL A 118 -23.60 1.34 -11.23
N GLN A 119 -24.65 2.07 -10.88
CA GLN A 119 -24.64 3.54 -10.97
C GLN A 119 -23.62 4.18 -10.03
N ASN A 120 -23.56 3.75 -8.77
CA ASN A 120 -22.65 4.32 -7.77
C ASN A 120 -21.17 4.05 -8.07
N TYR A 121 -20.86 2.92 -8.72
CA TYR A 121 -19.47 2.51 -8.97
C TYR A 121 -19.07 2.52 -10.45
N LYS A 122 -19.96 2.98 -11.35
CA LYS A 122 -19.73 2.96 -12.81
C LYS A 122 -18.42 3.62 -13.21
N GLN A 123 -18.19 4.85 -12.74
CA GLN A 123 -16.99 5.61 -13.09
C GLN A 123 -15.69 4.91 -12.66
N GLN A 124 -15.71 4.27 -11.49
CA GLN A 124 -14.55 3.54 -10.99
C GLN A 124 -14.35 2.22 -11.74
N ALA A 125 -15.44 1.52 -12.06
CA ALA A 125 -15.40 0.30 -12.87
C ALA A 125 -14.86 0.59 -14.27
N ASP A 126 -15.37 1.63 -14.94
CA ASP A 126 -14.93 2.05 -16.27
C ASP A 126 -13.44 2.44 -16.25
N SER A 127 -12.99 3.20 -15.24
CA SER A 127 -11.57 3.54 -15.06
C SER A 127 -10.68 2.30 -14.94
N ASN A 128 -11.12 1.29 -14.18
CA ASN A 128 -10.36 0.06 -14.00
C ASN A 128 -10.32 -0.78 -15.30
N ILE A 129 -11.43 -0.81 -16.05
CA ILE A 129 -11.49 -1.50 -17.36
C ILE A 129 -10.54 -0.82 -18.35
N SER A 130 -10.56 0.51 -18.45
CA SER A 130 -9.64 1.25 -19.32
C SER A 130 -8.17 1.03 -18.95
N LYS A 131 -7.84 1.01 -17.65
CA LYS A 131 -6.47 0.68 -17.19
C LYS A 131 -6.07 -0.76 -17.56
N ALA A 132 -7.00 -1.71 -17.46
CA ALA A 132 -6.72 -3.10 -17.85
C ALA A 132 -6.50 -3.24 -19.37
N GLN A 133 -7.23 -2.47 -20.18
CA GLN A 133 -7.01 -2.41 -21.63
C GLN A 133 -5.63 -1.82 -21.95
N GLN A 134 -5.28 -0.68 -21.34
CA GLN A 134 -3.93 -0.09 -21.47
C GLN A 134 -2.83 -1.07 -21.05
N GLN A 135 -3.06 -1.86 -19.99
CA GLN A 135 -2.10 -2.86 -19.54
C GLN A 135 -1.94 -4.03 -20.52
N LYS A 136 -2.98 -4.40 -21.28
CA LYS A 136 -2.87 -5.40 -22.36
C LYS A 136 -2.02 -4.92 -23.52
N GLU A 137 -2.04 -3.62 -23.77
CA GLU A 137 -1.26 -2.97 -24.84
C GLU A 137 0.15 -2.56 -24.37
N ALA A 138 0.39 -2.54 -23.06
CA ALA A 138 1.68 -2.20 -22.48
C ALA A 138 2.77 -3.21 -22.86
N ARG A 139 3.96 -2.69 -23.12
CA ARG A 139 5.13 -3.51 -23.46
C ARG A 139 5.71 -4.09 -22.16
N PRO A 140 6.30 -5.30 -22.18
CA PRO A 140 6.90 -5.91 -20.99
C PRO A 140 7.95 -5.03 -20.28
N LEU A 141 8.63 -4.16 -21.03
CA LEU A 141 9.66 -3.27 -20.52
C LEU A 141 9.11 -1.98 -19.90
N ASP A 142 7.86 -1.62 -20.17
CA ASP A 142 7.26 -0.38 -19.64
C ASP A 142 7.16 -0.44 -18.11
N ALA A 143 6.88 -1.63 -17.57
CA ALA A 143 6.89 -1.87 -16.13
C ALA A 143 8.28 -1.59 -15.51
N LEU A 144 9.36 -1.99 -16.19
CA LEU A 144 10.73 -1.75 -15.73
C LEU A 144 11.11 -0.27 -15.87
N GLN A 145 10.69 0.39 -16.95
CA GLN A 145 10.92 1.82 -17.16
C GLN A 145 10.25 2.65 -16.06
N ASN A 146 9.02 2.31 -15.68
CA ASN A 146 8.25 3.04 -14.67
C ASN A 146 8.82 2.93 -13.24
N ILE A 147 9.74 2.01 -12.98
CA ILE A 147 10.44 1.88 -11.70
C ILE A 147 11.44 3.03 -11.49
N ILE A 148 12.03 3.55 -12.57
CA ILE A 148 13.03 4.61 -12.50
C ILE A 148 12.31 5.96 -12.55
N PRO A 149 12.35 6.78 -11.49
CA PRO A 149 11.70 8.09 -11.51
C PRO A 149 12.41 9.09 -12.42
N ASP A 150 11.64 9.95 -13.07
CA ASP A 150 12.08 11.18 -13.73
C ASP A 150 12.52 12.24 -12.69
N ASN A 151 11.84 12.29 -11.53
CA ASN A 151 12.16 13.21 -10.45
C ASN A 151 11.79 12.66 -9.06
N ILE A 152 12.78 12.56 -8.17
CA ILE A 152 12.63 11.99 -6.82
C ILE A 152 11.66 12.79 -5.95
N VAL A 153 11.72 14.13 -6.00
CA VAL A 153 10.88 15.01 -5.17
C VAL A 153 9.42 14.91 -5.60
N LYS A 154 9.17 14.87 -6.92
CA LYS A 154 7.83 14.68 -7.47
C LYS A 154 7.26 13.33 -7.03
N SER A 155 8.05 12.25 -7.12
CA SER A 155 7.63 10.93 -6.65
C SER A 155 7.40 10.88 -5.14
N ALA A 156 8.14 11.66 -4.34
CA ALA A 156 8.00 11.66 -2.89
C ALA A 156 6.72 12.38 -2.44
N SER A 157 6.24 13.34 -3.24
CA SER A 157 4.98 14.04 -2.97
C SER A 157 3.74 13.18 -3.21
N ASN A 158 3.86 12.10 -3.99
CA ASN A 158 2.74 11.24 -4.35
C ASN A 158 2.97 9.79 -3.91
N ASN A 159 2.17 9.33 -2.95
CA ASN A 159 2.21 7.96 -2.44
C ASN A 159 1.93 6.89 -3.52
N ILE A 160 1.35 7.24 -4.66
CA ILE A 160 1.16 6.31 -5.79
C ILE A 160 2.52 5.85 -6.35
N ASN A 161 3.56 6.69 -6.25
CA ASN A 161 4.88 6.45 -6.81
C ASN A 161 5.83 5.76 -5.81
N MET A 162 5.30 5.04 -4.81
CA MET A 162 6.11 4.35 -3.79
C MET A 162 7.16 3.39 -4.38
N LEU A 163 6.87 2.73 -5.51
CA LEU A 163 7.84 1.84 -6.17
C LEU A 163 9.10 2.60 -6.60
N GLN A 164 8.95 3.82 -7.10
CA GLN A 164 10.06 4.69 -7.50
C GLN A 164 10.87 5.15 -6.28
N ILE A 165 10.20 5.46 -5.17
CA ILE A 165 10.86 5.81 -3.91
C ILE A 165 11.67 4.64 -3.35
N ILE A 166 11.12 3.43 -3.40
CA ILE A 166 11.83 2.21 -3.02
C ILE A 166 13.08 2.01 -3.89
N PHE A 167 12.97 2.22 -5.22
CA PHE A 167 14.12 2.14 -6.13
C PHE A 167 15.23 3.14 -5.74
N CYS A 168 14.88 4.40 -5.52
CA CYS A 168 15.84 5.41 -5.06
C CYS A 168 16.46 5.04 -3.70
N ALA A 169 15.67 4.55 -2.74
CA ALA A 169 16.15 4.13 -1.43
C ALA A 169 17.20 3.01 -1.55
N ILE A 170 16.93 2.01 -2.40
CA ILE A 170 17.85 0.91 -2.68
C ILE A 170 19.13 1.44 -3.34
N PHE A 171 18.99 2.32 -4.33
CA PHE A 171 20.13 2.92 -5.03
C PHE A 171 21.05 3.70 -4.07
N PHE A 172 20.48 4.55 -3.21
CA PHE A 172 21.24 5.29 -2.19
C PHE A 172 21.87 4.36 -1.14
N GLY A 173 21.15 3.33 -0.69
CA GLY A 173 21.68 2.33 0.23
C GLY A 173 22.92 1.62 -0.32
N ILE A 174 22.87 1.20 -1.59
CA ILE A 174 24.01 0.56 -2.28
C ILE A 174 25.17 1.55 -2.47
N ALA A 175 24.88 2.79 -2.88
CA ALA A 175 25.91 3.83 -3.05
C ALA A 175 26.66 4.12 -1.73
N MET A 176 25.98 4.08 -0.58
CA MET A 176 26.61 4.24 0.73
C MET A 176 27.58 3.11 1.07
N ILE A 177 27.26 1.85 0.74
CA ILE A 177 28.18 0.71 0.93
C ILE A 177 29.50 0.94 0.17
N PHE A 178 29.43 1.40 -1.08
CA PHE A 178 30.62 1.70 -1.89
C PHE A 178 31.45 2.86 -1.34
N SER A 179 30.79 3.94 -0.90
CA SER A 179 31.48 5.11 -0.31
C SER A 179 32.21 4.75 0.98
N SER A 180 31.55 3.98 1.87
CA SER A 180 32.12 3.56 3.16
C SER A 180 33.33 2.62 3.02
N ARG A 181 33.45 1.90 1.90
CA ARG A 181 34.66 1.08 1.63
C ARG A 181 35.88 1.94 1.27
N ARG A 182 35.67 3.16 0.78
CA ARG A 182 36.73 4.07 0.32
C ARG A 182 37.22 5.04 1.40
N LYS A 183 36.36 5.44 2.33
CA LYS A 183 36.70 6.30 3.47
C LYS A 183 36.48 5.49 4.75
N GLY A 184 37.55 5.04 5.38
CA GLY A 184 37.47 4.45 6.72
C GLY A 184 36.71 5.41 7.65
N THR A 185 35.54 4.96 8.12
CA THR A 185 34.76 5.50 9.24
C THR A 185 34.45 7.01 9.23
N SER A 186 33.27 7.44 8.73
CA SER A 186 32.51 8.61 9.27
C SER A 186 31.20 9.03 8.58
N SER A 187 30.52 8.21 7.76
CA SER A 187 29.18 8.60 7.23
C SER A 187 27.99 7.83 7.82
N GLN A 188 28.20 6.85 8.70
CA GLN A 188 27.10 6.07 9.30
C GLN A 188 26.40 6.75 10.48
N SER A 189 26.96 7.83 11.04
CA SER A 189 26.40 8.50 12.23
C SER A 189 25.14 9.32 11.95
N LEU A 190 24.83 9.68 10.70
CA LEU A 190 23.71 10.57 10.39
C LEU A 190 22.33 9.87 10.38
N PHE A 191 22.28 8.55 10.19
CA PHE A 191 21.03 7.76 10.16
C PHE A 191 20.81 6.89 11.40
N LEU A 192 21.73 6.91 12.37
CA LEU A 192 21.61 6.19 13.64
C LEU A 192 20.74 6.93 14.69
N ILE A 193 20.29 8.15 14.39
CA ILE A 193 19.45 8.97 15.27
C ILE A 193 17.94 8.81 14.97
N VAL A 194 17.57 8.06 13.93
CA VAL A 194 16.18 7.67 13.60
C VAL A 194 16.01 6.17 13.74
#